data_AF-A0A2I0IQ49-F1
#
_entry.id   AF-A0A2I0IQ49-F1
#
_cell.length_a   1.000
_cell.length_b   1.000
_cell.length_c   1.000
_cell.angle_alpha   90.00
_cell.angle_beta   90.00
_cell.angle_gamma   90.00
#
_symmetry.space_group_name_H-M   'P 1'
#
loop_
_entity.id
_entity.type
_entity.pdbx_description
1 polymer ?
#
loop_
_entity_poly.entity_id
_entity_poly.type
_entity_poly.pdbx_seq_one_letter_code
_entity_poly.pdbx_strand_id
1 'polypeptide(L)'
;MELLLILVGQTFYQRLVHMAEDKLKFRSTGPVHPLTGQPVFDRKHFGGVRFGEMERDCLIAHGASANLHEKLFTLSNLSQMHICQKCKNIENVIQRALSIPTGRKIRGLYCRFCKSSDDIVKVNAPYGAKLLCQELFCMKISLKFDTCLC
;
A
#
# COMPACT_ATOMS: atom_id res chain seq x y z
N MET A 1 -38.16 36.49 -38.77
CA MET A 1 -37.23 35.37 -39.05
C MET A 1 -35.96 36.02 -39.59
N GLU A 2 -35.06 36.41 -38.69
CA GLU A 2 -33.80 37.06 -39.09
C GLU A 2 -32.87 36.00 -39.66
N LEU A 3 -32.42 36.21 -40.91
CA LEU A 3 -31.48 35.35 -41.59
C LEU A 3 -30.07 35.69 -41.11
N LEU A 4 -29.46 34.81 -40.34
CA LEU A 4 -28.06 34.94 -39.95
C LEU A 4 -27.15 34.46 -41.10
N LEU A 5 -26.20 35.30 -41.51
CA LEU A 5 -25.20 34.97 -42.53
C LEU A 5 -23.98 34.30 -41.86
N ILE A 6 -23.50 33.20 -42.45
CA ILE A 6 -22.31 32.47 -41.98
C ILE A 6 -21.07 33.13 -42.60
N LEU A 7 -20.14 33.60 -41.77
CA LEU A 7 -18.85 34.13 -42.24
C LEU A 7 -17.93 32.98 -42.63
N VAL A 8 -17.60 32.89 -43.92
CA VAL A 8 -16.65 31.91 -44.47
C VAL A 8 -15.40 32.65 -44.93
N GLY A 9 -14.22 32.18 -44.51
CA GLY A 9 -12.93 32.78 -44.85
C GLY A 9 -11.78 31.80 -44.71
N GLN A 10 -10.68 32.06 -45.42
CA GLN A 10 -9.49 31.22 -45.37
C GLN A 10 -8.60 31.63 -44.19
N THR A 11 -8.30 30.68 -43.32
CA THR A 11 -7.42 30.87 -42.16
C THR A 11 -6.35 29.78 -42.12
N PHE A 12 -5.10 30.15 -41.85
CA PHE A 12 -4.02 29.19 -41.66
C PHE A 12 -4.13 28.53 -40.27
N TYR A 13 -4.13 27.20 -40.26
CA TYR A 13 -4.10 26.41 -39.02
C TYR A 13 -2.73 25.77 -38.84
N GLN A 14 -2.27 25.72 -37.59
CA GLN A 14 -1.06 24.99 -37.20
C GLN A 14 -1.46 23.78 -36.35
N ARG A 15 -0.82 22.63 -36.61
CA ARG A 15 -1.04 21.40 -35.85
C ARG A 15 -0.13 21.37 -34.60
N LEU A 16 -0.72 21.14 -33.44
CA LEU A 16 0.00 20.94 -32.18
C LEU A 16 0.52 19.50 -32.06
N VAL A 17 1.65 19.32 -31.38
CA VAL A 17 2.36 18.03 -31.26
C VAL A 17 1.78 17.14 -30.15
N HIS A 18 1.14 17.73 -29.12
CA HIS A 18 0.61 16.95 -28.00
C HIS A 18 -0.68 16.24 -28.37
N MET A 19 -0.60 14.92 -28.52
CA MET A 19 -1.75 14.06 -28.79
C MET A 19 -2.33 13.52 -27.46
N ALA A 20 -3.65 13.34 -27.39
CA ALA A 20 -4.31 12.75 -26.23
C ALA A 20 -3.98 11.25 -26.06
N GLU A 21 -3.74 10.55 -27.17
CA GLU A 21 -3.34 9.15 -27.22
C GLU A 21 -2.04 8.91 -26.43
N ASP A 22 -1.13 9.89 -26.47
CA ASP A 22 0.13 9.88 -25.71
C ASP A 22 -0.07 10.11 -24.21
N LYS A 23 -1.30 10.29 -23.70
CA LYS A 23 -1.56 10.51 -22.27
C LYS A 23 -2.37 9.39 -21.61
N LEU A 24 -2.88 8.43 -22.38
CA LEU A 24 -3.66 7.31 -21.86
C LEU A 24 -2.81 6.45 -20.90
N LYS A 25 -3.30 6.25 -19.68
CA LYS A 25 -2.66 5.43 -18.64
C LYS A 25 -3.73 4.54 -17.99
N PHE A 26 -3.52 3.22 -18.05
CA PHE A 26 -4.37 2.23 -17.41
C PHE A 26 -3.50 1.15 -16.77
N ARG A 27 -4.02 0.53 -15.71
CA ARG A 27 -3.34 -0.54 -14.97
C ARG A 27 -4.36 -1.39 -14.24
N SER A 28 -4.23 -2.71 -14.33
CA SER A 28 -4.91 -3.67 -13.45
C SER A 28 -3.93 -4.21 -12.41
N THR A 29 -2.87 -4.89 -12.84
CA THR A 29 -1.72 -5.35 -12.04
C THR A 29 -0.41 -4.91 -12.69
N GLY A 30 0.70 -4.95 -11.96
CA GLY A 30 1.99 -4.50 -12.50
C GLY A 30 3.11 -4.48 -11.48
N PRO A 31 4.29 -3.97 -11.85
CA PRO A 31 5.44 -3.93 -10.96
C PRO A 31 5.18 -3.03 -9.75
N VAL A 32 5.83 -3.39 -8.64
CA VAL A 32 5.81 -2.67 -7.37
C VAL A 32 7.23 -2.27 -6.99
N HIS A 33 7.34 -1.17 -6.25
CA HIS A 33 8.59 -0.66 -5.75
C HIS A 33 9.09 -1.56 -4.60
N PRO A 34 10.35 -2.02 -4.61
CA PRO A 34 10.85 -3.03 -3.66
C PRO A 34 10.85 -2.54 -2.21
N LEU A 35 11.08 -1.24 -1.99
CA LEU A 35 11.13 -0.67 -0.63
C LEU A 35 9.74 -0.51 -0.01
N THR A 36 8.72 -0.14 -0.79
CA THR A 36 7.41 0.28 -0.26
C THR A 36 6.28 -0.69 -0.60
N GLY A 37 6.51 -1.64 -1.49
CA GLY A 37 5.47 -2.53 -2.02
C GLY A 37 4.41 -1.82 -2.87
N GLN A 38 4.56 -0.51 -3.12
CA GLN A 38 3.58 0.30 -3.85
C GLN A 38 3.77 0.21 -5.36
N PRO A 39 2.71 0.43 -6.17
CA PRO A 39 2.84 0.60 -7.61
C PRO A 39 3.91 1.63 -8.02
N VAL A 40 4.74 1.28 -9.00
CA VAL A 40 5.75 2.20 -9.56
C VAL A 40 5.07 3.40 -10.23
N PHE A 41 5.73 4.56 -10.28
CA PHE A 41 5.16 5.79 -10.85
C PHE A 41 5.11 5.78 -12.40
N ASP A 42 6.14 5.24 -13.03
CA ASP A 42 6.42 5.38 -14.46
C ASP A 42 5.35 4.80 -15.38
N ARG A 43 4.91 5.58 -16.37
CA ARG A 43 3.97 5.12 -17.40
C ARG A 43 4.55 3.99 -18.27
N LYS A 44 5.84 4.09 -18.65
CA LYS A 44 6.52 3.07 -19.47
C LYS A 44 6.56 1.69 -18.79
N HIS A 45 6.55 1.67 -17.46
CA HIS A 45 6.58 0.46 -16.65
C HIS A 45 5.19 0.08 -16.12
N PHE A 46 4.11 0.46 -16.80
CA PHE A 46 2.73 0.21 -16.36
C PHE A 46 2.48 0.65 -14.91
N GLY A 47 2.98 1.84 -14.58
CA GLY A 47 2.91 2.41 -13.24
C GLY A 47 1.48 2.70 -12.78
N GLY A 48 1.29 2.76 -11.46
CA GLY A 48 0.00 3.08 -10.85
C GLY A 48 -0.40 4.54 -11.02
N VAL A 49 -1.68 4.83 -10.84
CA VAL A 49 -2.18 6.20 -10.70
C VAL A 49 -2.09 6.59 -9.22
N ARG A 50 -1.61 7.79 -8.94
CA ARG A 50 -1.54 8.30 -7.57
C ARG A 50 -2.95 8.58 -7.06
N PHE A 51 -3.29 7.98 -5.93
CA PHE A 51 -4.42 8.38 -5.12
C PHE A 51 -3.87 9.24 -3.98
N GLY A 52 -4.03 10.56 -4.11
CA GLY A 52 -3.44 11.54 -3.21
C GLY A 52 -4.34 11.88 -2.02
N GLU A 53 -3.92 12.92 -1.30
CA GLU A 53 -4.61 13.41 -0.11
C GLU A 53 -5.94 14.05 -0.46
N MET A 54 -6.00 14.81 -1.56
CA MET A 54 -7.24 15.44 -2.00
C MET A 54 -8.30 14.40 -2.36
N GLU A 55 -7.93 13.31 -3.03
CA GLU A 55 -8.87 12.25 -3.39
C GLU A 55 -9.34 11.47 -2.17
N ARG A 56 -8.46 11.27 -1.18
CA ARG A 56 -8.82 10.70 0.12
C ARG A 56 -9.86 11.57 0.81
N ASP A 57 -9.60 12.87 0.90
CA ASP A 57 -10.44 13.80 1.65
C ASP A 57 -11.84 13.92 1.01
N CYS A 58 -11.91 13.88 -0.33
CA CYS A 58 -13.17 13.77 -1.06
C CYS A 58 -13.96 12.50 -0.69
N LEU A 59 -13.33 11.33 -0.66
CA LEU A 59 -14.03 10.07 -0.30
C LEU A 59 -14.48 10.06 1.16
N ILE A 60 -13.71 10.66 2.07
CA ILE A 60 -14.10 10.83 3.48
C ILE A 60 -15.33 11.73 3.58
N ALA A 61 -15.35 12.86 2.85
CA ALA A 61 -16.50 13.77 2.83
C ALA A 61 -17.78 13.10 2.31
N HIS A 62 -17.65 12.19 1.34
CA HIS A 62 -18.77 11.38 0.85
C HIS A 62 -19.18 10.22 1.77
N GLY A 63 -18.44 9.94 2.85
CA GLY A 63 -18.70 8.81 3.75
C GLY A 63 -18.40 7.44 3.13
N ALA A 64 -17.65 7.39 2.03
CA ALA A 64 -17.38 6.16 1.27
C ALA A 64 -16.19 5.37 1.88
N SER A 65 -16.33 4.95 3.13
CA SER A 65 -15.26 4.29 3.91
C SER A 65 -14.77 2.97 3.30
N ALA A 66 -15.69 2.15 2.77
CA ALA A 66 -15.35 0.89 2.10
C ALA A 66 -14.48 1.12 0.85
N ASN A 67 -14.83 2.11 0.03
CA ASN A 67 -14.08 2.47 -1.17
C ASN A 67 -12.70 3.03 -0.82
N LEU A 68 -12.62 3.86 0.23
CA LEU A 68 -11.34 4.38 0.74
C LEU A 68 -10.43 3.23 1.20
N HIS A 69 -10.97 2.29 1.96
CA HIS A 69 -10.23 1.11 2.42
C HIS A 69 -9.75 0.26 1.22
N GLU A 70 -10.61 0.03 0.23
CA GLU A 70 -10.21 -0.72 -0.96
C GLU A 70 -9.05 -0.06 -1.72
N LYS A 71 -9.12 1.26 -1.95
CA LYS A 71 -8.08 2.00 -2.68
C LYS A 71 -6.76 2.12 -1.91
N LEU A 72 -6.82 2.47 -0.62
CA LEU A 72 -5.63 2.74 0.19
C LEU A 72 -5.02 1.50 0.84
N PHE A 73 -5.78 0.42 1.01
CA PHE A 73 -5.32 -0.78 1.70
C PHE A 73 -5.30 -2.01 0.80
N THR A 74 -6.48 -2.47 0.37
CA THR A 74 -6.62 -3.76 -0.33
C THR A 74 -5.87 -3.79 -1.67
N LEU A 75 -6.01 -2.74 -2.48
CA LEU A 75 -5.43 -2.70 -3.84
C LEU A 75 -3.98 -2.21 -3.87
N SER A 76 -3.55 -1.44 -2.88
CA SER A 76 -2.24 -0.77 -2.95
C SER A 76 -1.15 -1.43 -2.13
N ASN A 77 -1.45 -1.85 -0.89
CA ASN A 77 -0.40 -2.12 0.11
C ASN A 77 -0.72 -3.25 1.08
N LEU A 78 -1.66 -4.13 0.78
CA LEU A 78 -2.03 -5.22 1.69
C LEU A 78 -0.81 -6.08 2.04
N SER A 79 -0.48 -6.15 3.32
CA SER A 79 0.58 -7.00 3.83
C SER A 79 0.22 -7.62 5.17
N GLN A 80 0.86 -8.73 5.52
CA GLN A 80 0.71 -9.36 6.82
C GLN A 80 1.88 -8.98 7.72
N MET A 81 1.56 -8.54 8.94
CA MET A 81 2.51 -8.31 10.01
C MET A 81 2.18 -9.20 11.22
N HIS A 82 3.23 -9.56 11.96
CA HIS A 82 3.12 -10.40 13.13
C HIS A 82 3.37 -9.56 14.38
N ILE A 83 2.47 -9.68 15.35
CA ILE A 83 2.52 -8.92 16.60
C ILE A 83 2.44 -9.91 17.75
N CYS A 84 3.34 -9.79 18.72
CA CYS A 84 3.28 -10.60 19.94
C CYS A 84 2.38 -9.92 20.98
N GLN A 85 1.43 -10.66 21.57
CA GLN A 85 0.47 -10.11 22.54
C GLN A 85 1.13 -9.69 23.86
N LYS A 86 2.20 -10.37 24.29
CA LYS A 86 2.90 -10.07 25.56
C LYS A 86 3.75 -8.79 25.47
N CYS A 87 4.64 -8.70 24.47
CA CYS A 87 5.55 -7.55 24.33
C CYS A 87 4.97 -6.41 23.49
N LYS A 88 3.86 -6.65 22.77
CA LYS A 88 3.16 -5.68 21.92
C LYS A 88 4.01 -5.11 20.77
N ASN A 89 5.19 -5.67 20.54
CA ASN A 89 6.07 -5.23 19.46
C ASN A 89 5.72 -5.96 18.16
N ILE A 90 5.93 -5.27 17.03
CA ILE A 90 5.98 -5.91 15.72
C ILE A 90 7.23 -6.80 15.66
N GLU A 91 7.03 -8.04 15.25
CA GLU A 91 8.13 -9.00 15.13
C GLU A 91 8.38 -9.37 13.69
N ASN A 92 9.62 -9.18 13.25
CA ASN A 92 10.14 -9.87 12.08
C ASN A 92 10.32 -11.32 12.48
N VAL A 93 9.37 -12.16 12.07
CA VAL A 93 9.39 -13.61 12.31
C VAL A 93 10.71 -14.17 11.79
N ILE A 94 11.58 -14.60 12.69
CA ILE A 94 12.62 -15.54 12.32
C ILE A 94 11.99 -16.91 12.48
N GLN A 95 11.85 -17.61 11.35
CA GLN A 95 11.64 -19.04 11.35
C GLN A 95 12.88 -19.69 11.98
N ARG A 96 12.93 -19.78 13.31
CA ARG A 96 13.92 -20.63 13.98
C ARG A 96 13.37 -22.04 13.97
N ALA A 97 14.27 -22.99 13.79
CA ALA A 97 14.01 -24.36 14.18
C ALA A 97 13.83 -24.38 15.70
N LEU A 98 12.60 -24.49 16.19
CA LEU A 98 12.39 -24.79 17.61
C LEU A 98 12.96 -26.20 17.86
N SER A 99 13.89 -26.32 18.79
CA SER A 99 14.31 -27.61 19.35
C SER A 99 13.22 -28.09 20.30
N ILE A 100 12.23 -28.80 19.78
CA ILE A 100 11.32 -29.57 20.61
C ILE A 100 12.14 -30.71 21.24
N PRO A 101 11.91 -31.09 22.51
CA PRO A 101 12.61 -32.21 23.16
C PRO A 101 12.51 -33.55 22.40
N THR A 102 11.67 -33.64 21.37
CA THR A 102 11.51 -34.79 20.47
C THR A 102 12.29 -34.68 19.14
N GLY A 103 13.26 -33.75 19.03
CA GLY A 103 14.22 -33.70 17.92
C GLY A 103 13.69 -33.18 16.58
N ARG A 104 12.42 -32.74 16.49
CA ARG A 104 11.85 -32.15 15.27
C ARG A 104 12.04 -30.64 15.23
N LYS A 105 12.79 -30.16 14.24
CA LYS A 105 12.99 -28.73 13.93
C LYS A 105 11.75 -28.16 13.23
N ILE A 106 10.71 -27.81 13.98
CA ILE A 106 9.53 -27.14 13.39
C ILE A 106 9.87 -25.66 13.17
N ARG A 107 9.61 -25.16 11.95
CA ARG A 107 9.73 -23.73 11.61
C ARG A 107 8.52 -23.01 12.21
N GLY A 108 8.72 -22.39 13.37
CA GLY A 108 7.67 -21.68 14.11
C GLY A 108 7.88 -20.17 14.14
N LEU A 109 6.79 -19.44 14.38
CA LEU A 109 6.83 -18.04 14.79
C LEU A 109 7.50 -17.98 16.18
N TYR A 110 8.49 -17.11 16.37
CA TYR A 110 9.21 -17.03 17.65
C TYR A 110 9.53 -15.59 18.03
N CYS A 111 9.11 -15.22 19.23
CA CYS A 111 9.36 -13.91 19.81
C CYS A 111 10.76 -13.84 20.43
N ARG A 112 11.58 -12.89 19.99
CA ARG A 112 12.94 -12.72 20.55
C ARG A 112 12.93 -12.07 21.93
N PHE A 113 11.93 -11.23 22.21
CA PHE A 113 11.84 -10.49 23.47
C PHE A 113 11.26 -11.36 24.59
N CYS A 114 10.15 -12.04 24.35
CA CYS A 114 9.47 -12.91 25.32
C CYS A 114 9.97 -14.36 25.32
N LYS A 115 10.78 -14.74 24.34
CA LYS A 115 11.28 -16.12 24.15
C LYS A 115 10.18 -17.18 24.03
N SER A 116 9.00 -16.80 23.57
CA SER A 116 7.82 -17.66 23.44
C SER A 116 7.35 -17.74 21.98
N SER A 117 6.77 -18.88 21.60
CA SER A 117 6.14 -19.10 20.28
C SER A 117 4.62 -18.89 20.28
N ASP A 118 4.00 -18.86 21.46
CA ASP A 118 2.58 -19.18 21.59
C ASP A 118 1.66 -17.96 21.36
N ASP A 119 2.15 -16.75 21.69
CA ASP A 119 1.33 -15.54 21.75
C ASP A 119 1.60 -14.60 20.56
N ILE A 120 1.58 -15.14 19.33
CA ILE A 120 1.86 -14.37 18.10
C ILE A 120 0.64 -14.34 17.20
N VAL A 121 0.11 -13.13 16.98
CA VAL A 121 -1.08 -12.88 16.16
C VAL A 121 -0.68 -12.31 14.81
N LYS A 122 -1.40 -12.73 13.76
CA LYS A 122 -1.25 -12.19 12.40
C LYS A 122 -2.25 -11.05 12.20
N VAL A 123 -1.79 -9.89 11.77
CA VAL A 123 -2.61 -8.70 11.51
C VAL A 123 -2.37 -8.23 10.09
N ASN A 124 -3.44 -7.85 9.39
CA ASN A 124 -3.33 -7.22 8.08
C ASN A 124 -3.03 -5.73 8.27
N ALA A 125 -1.98 -5.24 7.62
CA ALA A 125 -1.53 -3.87 7.71
C ALA A 125 -0.96 -3.40 6.37
N PRO A 126 -0.97 -2.09 6.07
CA PRO A 126 -0.32 -1.62 4.87
C PRO A 126 1.19 -1.81 4.99
N TYR A 127 1.85 -2.24 3.92
CA TYR A 127 3.29 -2.48 3.91
C TYR A 127 4.09 -1.23 4.30
N GLY A 128 3.61 -0.04 3.90
CA GLY A 128 4.19 1.24 4.32
C GLY A 128 4.22 1.43 5.84
N ALA A 129 3.19 0.99 6.58
CA ALA A 129 3.20 1.06 8.04
C ALA A 129 4.19 0.06 8.65
N LYS A 130 4.30 -1.14 8.07
CA LYS A 130 5.32 -2.13 8.48
C LYS A 130 6.73 -1.57 8.30
N LEU A 131 7.01 -0.93 7.17
CA LEU A 131 8.28 -0.28 6.90
C LEU A 131 8.56 0.85 7.90
N LEU A 132 7.58 1.73 8.14
CA LEU A 132 7.71 2.81 9.12
C LEU A 132 8.04 2.31 10.52
N CYS A 133 7.43 1.20 10.95
CA CYS A 133 7.75 0.58 12.23
C CYS A 133 9.20 0.06 12.28
N GLN A 134 9.72 -0.47 11.17
CA GLN A 134 11.11 -0.95 11.07
C GLN A 134 12.11 0.22 11.11
N GLU A 135 11.83 1.31 10.41
CA GLU A 135 12.68 2.52 10.40
C GLU A 135 12.71 3.20 11.79
N LEU A 136 11.56 3.31 12.46
CA LEU A 136 11.49 3.83 13.83
C LEU A 136 12.28 2.94 14.81
N PHE A 137 12.23 1.62 14.63
CA PHE A 137 12.98 0.69 15.45
C PHE A 137 14.51 0.88 15.28
N CYS A 138 14.99 1.18 14.07
CA CYS A 138 16.39 1.53 13.81
C CYS A 138 16.83 2.78 14.60
N MET A 139 15.92 3.74 14.79
CA MET A 139 16.14 4.95 15.61
C MET A 139 15.89 4.72 17.11
N LYS A 140 15.75 3.46 17.56
CA LYS A 140 15.41 3.06 18.94
C LYS A 140 14.05 3.56 19.44
N ILE A 141 13.13 3.89 18.54
CA ILE A 141 11.74 4.22 18.87
C ILE A 141 10.90 2.95 18.70
N SER A 142 10.30 2.47 19.78
CA SER A 142 9.44 1.27 19.76
C SER A 142 7.97 1.65 19.73
N LEU A 143 7.25 1.21 18.69
CA LEU A 143 5.79 1.29 18.63
C LEU A 143 5.18 0.01 19.21
N LYS A 144 4.25 0.18 20.14
CA LYS A 144 3.50 -0.93 20.78
C LYS A 144 2.09 -0.99 20.22
N PHE A 145 1.64 -2.20 19.87
CA PHE A 145 0.32 -2.47 19.32
C PHE A 145 -0.49 -3.33 20.29
N ASP A 146 -1.67 -2.82 20.66
CA ASP A 146 -2.64 -3.58 21.41
C ASP A 146 -3.54 -4.34 20.45
N THR A 147 -3.45 -5.68 20.48
CA THR A 147 -4.31 -6.55 19.68
C THR A 147 -5.40 -7.13 20.58
N CYS A 148 -6.63 -6.66 20.38
CA CYS A 148 -7.81 -7.33 20.90
C CYS A 148 -8.27 -8.34 19.82
N LEU A 149 -8.55 -9.57 20.23
CA LEU A 149 -9.28 -10.49 19.37
C LEU A 149 -10.74 -10.02 19.36
N CYS A 150 -11.22 -9.65 18.19
CA CYS A 150 -12.64 -9.35 17.97
C CYS A 150 -13.44 -10.65 17.89
#